data_AF-A0A1W1YIT3-F1
#
_entry.id   AF-A0A1W1YIT3-F1
#
_cell.length_a   1.000
_cell.length_b   1.000
_cell.length_c   1.000
_cell.angle_alpha   90.00
_cell.angle_beta   90.00
_cell.angle_gamma   90.00
#
_symmetry.space_group_name_H-M   'P 1'
#
loop_
_entity.id
_entity.type
_entity.pdbx_description
1 polymer ?
#
loop_
_entity_poly.entity_id
_entity_poly.type
_entity_poly.pdbx_seq_one_letter_code
_entity_poly.pdbx_strand_id
1 'polypeptide(L)'
;MRHESRPNRFLDEFARVMTDAAGATQGVRREAETFFRSQGERMMSQLDLVQREEFEAVREMASKARAENEALKARIAALEAKISGQSNQS
;
A
#
# COMPACT_ATOMS: atom_id res chain seq x y z
N MET A 1 -48.25 1.01 26.46
CA MET A 1 -47.04 0.80 25.62
C MET A 1 -47.34 1.24 24.20
N ARG A 2 -46.62 2.25 23.67
CA ARG A 2 -46.08 2.28 22.29
C ARG A 2 -45.26 3.57 22.07
N HIS A 3 -44.01 3.39 21.65
CA HIS A 3 -43.08 4.43 21.24
C HIS A 3 -43.24 4.67 19.72
N GLU A 4 -43.37 5.94 19.30
CA GLU A 4 -43.21 6.32 17.90
C GLU A 4 -41.89 7.09 17.76
N SER A 5 -40.84 6.37 17.35
CA SER A 5 -39.53 6.94 17.05
C SER A 5 -39.62 7.73 15.75
N ARG A 6 -39.40 9.05 15.82
CA ARG A 6 -39.24 9.92 14.65
C ARG A 6 -38.13 9.36 13.74
N PRO A 7 -38.36 9.17 12.42
CA PRO A 7 -37.30 8.78 11.50
C PRO A 7 -36.19 9.85 11.53
N ASN A 8 -34.95 9.37 11.55
CA ASN A 8 -33.75 10.10 11.92
C ASN A 8 -33.52 11.31 11.00
N ARG A 9 -33.57 12.54 11.54
CA ARG A 9 -33.50 13.83 10.80
C ARG A 9 -32.30 13.92 9.84
N PHE A 10 -31.19 13.28 10.20
CA PHE A 10 -30.00 13.16 9.36
C PHE A 10 -30.23 12.36 8.08
N LEU A 11 -31.02 11.29 8.14
CA LEU A 11 -31.35 10.50 6.97
C LEU A 11 -32.30 11.25 6.03
N ASP A 12 -33.19 12.07 6.60
CA ASP A 12 -34.11 12.92 5.83
C ASP A 12 -33.36 14.05 5.12
N GLU A 13 -32.43 14.70 5.81
CA GLU A 13 -31.57 15.74 5.23
C GLU A 13 -30.61 15.15 4.18
N PHE A 14 -30.08 13.95 4.41
CA PHE A 14 -29.31 13.21 3.40
C PHE A 14 -30.17 12.84 2.20
N ALA A 15 -31.40 12.33 2.41
CA ALA A 15 -32.32 11.99 1.32
C ALA A 15 -32.70 13.23 0.50
N ARG A 16 -32.87 14.39 1.16
CA ARG A 16 -33.14 15.67 0.51
C ARG A 16 -31.97 16.12 -0.36
N VAL A 17 -30.76 16.10 0.19
CA VAL A 17 -29.52 16.41 -0.55
C VAL A 17 -29.33 15.44 -1.72
N MET A 18 -29.62 14.14 -1.53
CA MET A 18 -29.54 13.14 -2.60
C MET A 18 -30.57 13.39 -3.69
N THR A 19 -31.77 13.85 -3.34
CA THR A 19 -32.82 14.21 -4.30
C THR A 19 -32.44 15.46 -5.09
N ASP A 20 -31.87 16.47 -4.42
CA ASP A 20 -31.37 17.70 -5.05
C ASP A 20 -30.16 17.40 -5.97
N ALA A 21 -29.28 16.49 -5.55
CA ALA A 21 -28.13 16.03 -6.34
C ALA A 21 -28.56 15.13 -7.52
N ALA A 22 -29.65 14.37 -7.40
CA ALA A 22 -30.21 13.61 -8.51
C ALA A 22 -30.70 14.50 -9.67
N GLY A 23 -30.95 15.79 -9.40
CA GLY A 23 -31.25 16.82 -10.40
C GLY A 23 -30.03 17.51 -11.03
N ALA A 24 -28.81 17.04 -10.75
CA ALA A 24 -27.59 17.68 -11.24
C ALA A 24 -27.56 17.73 -12.78
N THR A 25 -27.38 18.94 -13.31
CA THR A 25 -27.24 19.18 -14.75
C THR A 25 -25.93 18.56 -15.25
N GLN A 26 -25.86 18.28 -16.57
CA GLN A 26 -24.66 17.69 -17.16
C GLN A 26 -23.37 18.50 -16.89
N GLY A 27 -23.47 19.82 -16.73
CA GLY A 27 -22.35 20.70 -16.37
C GLY A 27 -21.82 20.43 -14.96
N VAL A 28 -22.69 20.41 -13.95
CA VAL A 28 -22.32 20.15 -12.55
C VAL A 28 -21.71 18.76 -12.39
N ARG A 29 -22.26 17.75 -13.06
CA ARG A 29 -21.68 16.39 -13.07
C ARG A 29 -20.25 16.39 -13.62
N ARG A 30 -20.01 17.10 -14.72
CA ARG A 30 -18.69 17.15 -15.37
C ARG A 30 -17.66 17.91 -14.55
N GLU A 31 -18.07 19.00 -13.93
CA GLU A 31 -17.24 19.77 -12.99
C GLU A 31 -16.90 18.97 -11.74
N ALA A 32 -17.88 18.26 -11.16
CA ALA A 32 -17.65 17.36 -10.04
C ALA A 32 -16.66 16.25 -10.42
N GLU A 33 -16.86 15.58 -11.56
CA GLU A 33 -15.94 14.53 -12.04
C GLU A 33 -14.50 15.06 -12.22
N THR A 34 -14.36 16.25 -12.78
CA THR A 34 -13.06 16.90 -12.99
C THR A 34 -12.39 17.23 -11.65
N PHE A 35 -13.16 17.75 -10.69
CA PHE A 35 -12.70 18.03 -9.34
C PHE A 35 -12.25 16.75 -8.63
N PHE A 36 -13.07 15.71 -8.62
CA PHE A 36 -12.72 14.42 -8.02
C PHE A 36 -11.48 13.79 -8.64
N ARG A 37 -11.34 13.85 -9.98
CA ARG A 37 -10.13 13.39 -10.67
C ARG A 37 -8.90 14.17 -10.23
N SER A 38 -8.98 15.50 -10.19
CA SER A 38 -7.86 16.35 -9.77
C SER A 38 -7.45 16.14 -8.31
N GLN A 39 -8.42 15.86 -7.43
CA GLN A 39 -8.16 15.55 -6.03
C GLN A 39 -7.58 14.14 -5.87
N GLY A 40 -8.04 13.17 -6.67
CA GLY A 40 -7.48 11.82 -6.73
C GLY A 40 -6.03 11.80 -7.22
N GLU A 41 -5.72 12.55 -8.27
CA GLU A 41 -4.36 12.72 -8.79
C GLU A 41 -3.43 13.35 -7.76
N ARG A 42 -3.87 14.42 -7.07
CA ARG A 42 -3.11 15.03 -5.97
C ARG A 42 -2.91 14.07 -4.80
N MET A 43 -3.91 13.27 -4.46
CA MET A 43 -3.80 12.30 -3.37
C MET A 43 -2.81 11.19 -3.74
N MET A 44 -2.90 10.64 -4.96
CA MET A 44 -1.94 9.66 -5.47
C MET A 44 -0.52 10.22 -5.56
N SER A 45 -0.33 11.48 -5.95
CA SER A 45 1.00 12.11 -5.97
C SER A 45 1.56 12.37 -4.57
N GLN A 46 0.71 12.42 -3.55
CA GLN A 46 1.11 12.56 -2.14
C GLN A 46 1.36 11.21 -1.46
N LEU A 47 0.84 10.12 -2.02
CA LEU A 47 1.16 8.78 -1.56
C LEU A 47 2.54 8.41 -2.11
N ASP A 48 3.45 8.02 -1.23
CA ASP A 48 4.78 7.52 -1.57
C ASP A 48 4.66 6.10 -2.19
N LEU A 49 4.09 6.04 -3.39
CA LEU A 49 3.82 4.81 -4.10
C LEU A 49 5.11 4.33 -4.76
N VAL A 50 5.66 3.24 -4.22
CA VAL A 50 6.79 2.55 -4.85
C VAL A 50 6.33 1.98 -6.19
N GLN A 51 7.04 2.30 -7.27
CA GLN A 51 6.71 1.77 -8.57
C GLN A 51 6.90 0.26 -8.58
N ARG A 52 6.10 -0.44 -9.37
CA ARG A 52 6.15 -1.90 -9.43
C ARG A 52 7.54 -2.37 -9.85
N GLU A 53 8.17 -1.68 -10.78
CA GLU A 53 9.52 -1.95 -11.28
C GLU A 53 10.57 -1.79 -10.18
N GLU A 54 10.48 -0.74 -9.36
CA GLU A 54 11.39 -0.51 -8.23
C GLU A 54 11.22 -1.61 -7.17
N PHE A 55 9.98 -2.00 -6.88
CA PHE A 55 9.69 -3.10 -5.98
C PHE A 55 10.27 -4.43 -6.48
N GLU A 56 10.10 -4.73 -7.77
CA GLU A 56 10.63 -5.95 -8.39
C GLU A 56 12.16 -5.97 -8.40
N ALA A 57 12.81 -4.83 -8.70
CA ALA A 57 14.25 -4.69 -8.65
C ALA A 57 14.82 -4.94 -7.23
N VAL A 58 14.21 -4.33 -6.20
CA VAL A 58 14.64 -4.54 -4.81
C VAL A 58 14.37 -5.97 -4.36
N ARG A 59 13.26 -6.57 -4.77
CA ARG A 59 12.95 -7.98 -4.47
C ARG A 59 14.00 -8.92 -5.05
N GLU A 60 14.39 -8.72 -6.31
CA GLU A 60 15.42 -9.53 -6.96
C GLU A 60 16.78 -9.36 -6.28
N MET A 61 17.18 -8.11 -5.99
CA MET A 61 18.40 -7.80 -5.25
C MET A 61 18.42 -8.47 -3.88
N ALA A 62 17.33 -8.40 -3.12
CA ALA A 62 17.20 -9.04 -1.82
C ALA A 62 17.33 -10.57 -1.92
N SER A 63 16.76 -11.16 -2.97
CA SER A 63 16.88 -12.60 -3.22
C SER A 63 18.33 -13.01 -3.51
N LYS A 64 19.03 -12.28 -4.37
CA LYS A 64 20.45 -12.52 -4.69
C LYS A 64 21.33 -12.36 -3.46
N ALA A 65 21.14 -11.27 -2.71
CA ALA A 65 21.89 -11.02 -1.48
C ALA A 65 21.71 -12.14 -0.44
N ARG A 66 20.50 -12.71 -0.30
CA ARG A 66 20.29 -13.87 0.59
C ARG A 66 21.04 -15.10 0.12
N ALA A 67 21.00 -15.41 -1.19
CA ALA A 67 21.72 -16.55 -1.74
C ALA A 67 23.25 -16.42 -1.55
N GLU A 68 23.79 -15.23 -1.83
CA GLU A 68 25.21 -14.94 -1.65
C GLU A 68 25.63 -15.02 -0.18
N ASN A 69 24.80 -14.52 0.75
CA ASN A 69 25.06 -14.62 2.18
C ASN A 69 25.15 -16.08 2.66
N GLU A 70 24.26 -16.95 2.22
CA GLU A 70 24.31 -18.38 2.60
C GLU A 70 25.57 -19.06 2.03
N ALA A 71 25.96 -18.74 0.79
CA ALA A 71 27.20 -19.25 0.20
C ALA A 71 28.44 -18.77 0.98
N LEU A 72 28.47 -17.50 1.38
CA LEU A 72 29.56 -16.94 2.18
C LEU A 72 29.63 -17.57 3.57
N LYS A 73 28.49 -17.76 4.25
CA LYS A 73 28.43 -18.47 5.54
C LYS A 73 29.01 -19.88 5.45
N ALA A 74 28.66 -20.63 4.40
CA ALA A 74 29.21 -21.97 4.18
C ALA A 74 30.74 -21.95 4.00
N ARG A 75 31.26 -20.97 3.25
CA ARG A 75 32.71 -20.80 3.06
C ARG A 75 33.40 -20.43 4.37
N ILE A 76 32.82 -19.54 5.16
CA ILE A 76 33.35 -19.16 6.48
C ILE A 76 33.42 -20.39 7.39
N ALA A 77 32.32 -21.14 7.54
CA ALA A 77 32.30 -22.35 8.37
C ALA A 77 33.35 -23.38 7.93
N ALA A 78 33.52 -23.59 6.62
CA ALA A 78 34.54 -24.50 6.10
C ALA A 78 35.97 -24.03 6.38
N LEU A 79 36.22 -22.71 6.35
CA LEU A 79 37.53 -22.14 6.71
C LEU A 79 37.78 -22.24 8.21
N GLU A 80 36.80 -21.92 9.05
CA GLU A 80 36.88 -22.05 10.51
C GLU A 80 37.19 -23.49 10.93
N ALA A 81 36.55 -24.48 10.30
CA ALA A 81 36.83 -25.90 10.54
C ALA A 81 38.26 -26.31 10.14
N LYS A 82 38.81 -25.75 9.06
CA LYS A 82 40.20 -26.02 8.66
C LYS A 82 41.20 -25.43 9.65
N ILE A 83 40.96 -24.21 10.12
CA ILE A 83 41.83 -23.53 11.08
C ILE A 83 41.85 -24.29 12.40
N SER A 84 40.68 -24.69 12.93
CA SER A 84 40.61 -25.49 14.16
C SER A 84 41.23 -26.89 14.01
N GLY A 85 41.09 -27.50 12.84
CA GLY A 85 41.75 -28.77 12.51
C GLY A 85 43.28 -28.67 12.46
N GLN A 86 43.83 -27.53 12.03
CA GLN A 86 45.27 -27.26 12.01
C GLN A 86 45.83 -26.97 13.42
N SER A 87 45.08 -26.25 14.26
CA SER A 87 45.52 -25.96 15.63
C SER A 87 45.56 -27.20 16.54
N ASN A 88 44.74 -28.22 16.27
CA ASN A 88 44.76 -29.49 17.02
C ASN A 88 45.86 -30.48 16.57
N GLN A 89 46.60 -30.17 15.51
CA GLN A 89 47.66 -31.03 14.96
C GLN A 89 49.08 -30.52 15.25
N SER A 90 49.20 -29.37 15.95
CA SER A 90 50.48 -28.80 16.41
C SER A 90 50.61 -28.97 17.92
#